data_AF-A0AAN7HLW7-F1
#
_entry.id   AF-A0AAN7HLW7-F1
#
_cell.length_a   1.000
_cell.length_b   1.000
_cell.length_c   1.000
_cell.angle_alpha   90.00
_cell.angle_beta   90.00
_cell.angle_gamma   90.00
#
_symmetry.space_group_name_H-M   'P 1'
#
loop_
_entity.id
_entity.type
_entity.pdbx_description
1 polymer ?
#
loop_
_entity_poly.entity_id
_entity_poly.type
_entity_poly.pdbx_seq_one_letter_code
_entity_poly.pdbx_strand_id
1 'polypeptide(L)'
;MSPTTFQIVSDLHLETHSYDYTFKQTAPNLALLGDIGQVADDALFVFLERQLNRYWNVFFLRGNHEPVHGSWPAARQRVRDFNEKMERLRAHSTSGTVAAPSRPDSPLTSALRRAGRALPWSSGGGQPKGLRGNSSFSFFLRDNRRL
;
A
#
# COMPACT_ATOMS: atom_id res chain seq x y z
N MET A 1 -12.24 16.68 -9.80
CA MET A 1 -11.28 15.77 -9.14
C MET A 1 -11.42 15.95 -7.64
N SER A 2 -11.54 14.87 -6.86
CA SER A 2 -11.53 14.97 -5.39
C SER A 2 -10.14 15.41 -4.89
N PRO A 3 -10.04 16.24 -3.83
CA PRO A 3 -8.75 16.65 -3.29
C PRO A 3 -7.92 15.44 -2.82
N THR A 4 -6.64 15.40 -3.17
CA THR A 4 -5.69 14.43 -2.61
C THR A 4 -5.18 14.95 -1.27
N THR A 5 -5.46 14.24 -0.18
CA THR A 5 -5.00 14.61 1.17
C THR A 5 -3.87 13.71 1.65
N PHE A 6 -2.94 14.31 2.39
CA PHE A 6 -1.77 13.64 2.94
C PHE A 6 -1.71 13.84 4.45
N GLN A 7 -1.35 12.79 5.16
CA GLN A 7 -0.87 12.85 6.52
C GLN A 7 0.66 12.87 6.46
N ILE A 8 1.28 13.87 7.06
CA ILE A 8 2.73 14.06 7.05
C ILE A 8 3.26 13.77 8.46
N VAL A 9 4.31 12.96 8.54
CA VAL A 9 5.02 12.63 9.78
C VAL A 9 6.52 12.62 9.48
N SER A 10 7.33 13.15 10.40
CA SER A 10 8.79 13.23 10.28
C SER A 10 9.47 12.97 11.63
N ASP A 11 10.78 12.73 11.59
CA ASP A 11 11.68 12.77 12.76
C ASP A 11 11.22 11.93 13.96
N LEU A 12 10.66 10.74 13.68
CA LEU A 12 10.14 9.85 14.72
C LEU A 12 11.25 9.15 15.52
N HIS A 13 12.42 8.94 14.91
CA HIS A 13 13.55 8.22 15.51
C HIS A 13 13.14 6.89 16.18
N LEU A 14 12.40 6.04 15.47
CA LEU A 14 11.85 4.79 16.02
C LEU A 14 12.93 3.82 16.49
N GLU A 15 14.16 3.93 15.97
CA GLU A 15 15.35 3.18 16.41
C GLU A 15 15.76 3.48 17.86
N THR A 16 15.41 4.67 18.38
CA THR A 16 15.68 5.05 19.77
C THR A 16 14.45 4.94 20.67
N HIS A 17 13.27 4.74 20.08
CA HIS A 17 12.01 4.63 20.79
C HIS A 17 11.44 3.20 20.65
N SER A 18 10.50 3.01 19.73
CA SER A 18 9.92 1.70 19.44
C SER A 18 9.22 1.72 18.09
N TYR A 19 9.47 0.70 17.29
CA TYR A 19 8.77 0.48 16.02
C TYR A 19 7.29 0.11 16.19
N ASP A 20 6.79 -0.08 17.41
CA ASP A 20 5.36 -0.27 17.70
C ASP A 20 4.59 1.05 17.85
N TYR A 21 5.22 2.17 17.52
CA TYR A 21 4.56 3.48 17.48
C TYR A 21 3.31 3.46 16.59
N THR A 22 2.20 3.93 17.14
CA THR A 22 0.93 4.06 16.42
C THR A 22 0.43 5.49 16.50
N PHE A 23 -0.23 5.93 15.42
CA PHE A 23 -0.84 7.24 15.32
C PHE A 23 -2.15 7.13 14.54
N LYS A 24 -3.10 8.03 14.81
CA LYS A 24 -4.41 8.03 14.14
C LYS A 24 -4.24 8.33 12.65
N GLN A 25 -4.98 7.61 11.81
CA GLN A 25 -5.06 7.91 10.38
C GLN A 25 -5.96 9.13 10.15
N THR A 26 -5.42 10.19 9.57
CA THR A 26 -6.12 11.45 9.27
C THR A 26 -6.30 11.69 7.77
N ALA A 27 -5.64 10.88 6.93
CA ALA A 27 -5.70 10.97 5.47
C ALA A 27 -5.49 9.58 4.82
N PRO A 28 -5.88 9.38 3.55
CA PRO A 28 -5.64 8.14 2.82
C PRO A 28 -4.16 7.95 2.42
N ASN A 29 -3.40 9.03 2.26
CA ASN A 29 -1.97 8.97 1.91
C ASN A 29 -1.11 9.37 3.10
N LEU A 30 0.01 8.68 3.29
CA LEU A 30 1.01 8.95 4.33
C LEU A 30 2.33 9.37 3.69
N ALA A 31 2.92 10.45 4.18
CA ALA A 31 4.27 10.87 3.86
C ALA A 31 5.13 10.82 5.12
N LEU A 32 6.09 9.91 5.13
CA LEU A 32 7.09 9.69 6.16
C LEU A 32 8.39 10.38 5.71
N LEU A 33 8.67 11.57 6.25
CA LEU A 33 9.67 12.49 5.69
C LEU A 33 10.84 12.72 6.65
N GLY A 34 11.91 11.95 6.49
CA GLY A 34 13.14 12.14 7.27
C GLY A 34 13.10 11.46 8.64
N ASP A 35 14.25 10.89 9.03
CA ASP A 35 14.60 10.38 10.36
C ASP A 35 13.47 9.63 11.09
N ILE A 36 12.78 8.76 10.34
CA ILE A 36 11.72 7.89 10.88
C ILE A 36 12.32 6.71 11.64
N GLY A 37 13.42 6.16 11.12
CA GLY A 37 13.98 4.89 11.56
C GLY A 37 15.25 4.60 10.78
N GLN A 38 16.11 3.73 11.32
CA GLN A 38 17.33 3.32 10.65
C GLN A 38 17.08 2.21 9.62
N VAL A 39 17.46 2.40 8.33
CA VAL A 39 17.33 1.35 7.30
C VAL A 39 18.14 0.09 7.57
N ALA A 40 19.20 0.17 8.38
CA ALA A 40 19.94 -1.01 8.80
C ALA A 40 19.12 -1.91 9.75
N ASP A 41 18.08 -1.39 10.39
CA ASP A 41 17.19 -2.15 11.26
C ASP A 41 16.04 -2.74 10.45
N ASP A 42 15.83 -4.06 10.55
CA ASP A 42 14.73 -4.76 9.89
C ASP A 42 13.36 -4.33 10.43
N ALA A 43 13.31 -3.87 11.68
CA ALA A 43 12.08 -3.41 12.32
C ALA A 43 11.47 -2.18 11.62
N LEU A 44 12.28 -1.36 10.94
CA LEU A 44 11.78 -0.29 10.06
C LEU A 44 10.89 -0.84 8.96
N PHE A 45 11.30 -1.93 8.30
CA PHE A 45 10.54 -2.52 7.21
C PHE A 45 9.24 -3.16 7.70
N VAL A 46 9.24 -3.75 8.90
CA VAL A 46 8.01 -4.22 9.57
C VAL A 46 7.07 -3.05 9.88
N PHE A 47 7.60 -1.91 10.31
CA PHE A 47 6.80 -0.70 10.50
C PHE A 47 6.21 -0.15 9.19
N LEU A 48 7.00 -0.10 8.12
CA LEU A 48 6.54 0.36 6.80
C LEU A 48 5.45 -0.57 6.22
N GLU A 49 5.62 -1.88 6.36
CA GLU A 49 4.62 -2.88 5.97
C GLU A 49 3.30 -2.70 6.74
N ARG A 50 3.37 -2.40 8.04
CA ARG A 50 2.18 -2.06 8.84
C ARG A 50 1.47 -0.81 8.32
N GLN A 51 2.20 0.23 7.89
CA GLN A 51 1.56 1.43 7.34
C GLN A 51 0.95 1.18 5.96
N LEU A 52 1.55 0.31 5.14
CA LEU A 52 0.99 -0.09 3.85
C LEU A 52 -0.38 -0.78 3.95
N ASN A 53 -0.64 -1.46 5.08
CA ASN A 53 -1.96 -2.05 5.38
C ASN A 53 -3.02 -1.01 5.82
N ARG A 54 -2.60 0.21 6.15
CA ARG A 54 -3.46 1.28 6.70
C ARG A 54 -3.74 2.40 5.69
N TYR A 55 -2.76 2.72 4.86
CA TYR A 55 -2.82 3.84 3.91
C TYR A 55 -2.86 3.33 2.47
N TRP A 56 -3.54 4.06 1.59
CA TRP A 56 -3.50 3.80 0.14
C TRP A 56 -2.14 4.09 -0.44
N ASN A 57 -1.44 5.11 0.05
CA ASN A 57 -0.07 5.36 -0.37
C ASN A 57 0.79 5.66 0.83
N VAL A 58 1.99 5.07 0.88
CA VAL A 58 3.03 5.46 1.82
C VAL A 58 4.23 5.95 1.01
N PHE A 59 4.62 7.18 1.25
CA PHE A 59 5.81 7.81 0.69
C PHE A 59 6.85 7.83 1.80
N PHE A 60 8.01 7.23 1.55
CA PHE A 60 9.11 7.19 2.51
C PHE A 60 10.29 7.99 1.96
N LEU A 61 10.61 9.09 2.61
CA LEU A 61 11.85 9.82 2.45
C LEU A 61 12.74 9.53 3.64
N ARG A 62 13.93 9.06 3.32
CA ARG A 62 14.97 8.74 4.28
C ARG A 62 15.72 10.02 4.66
N GLY A 63 15.99 10.21 5.94
CA GLY A 63 16.62 11.43 6.46
C GLY A 63 18.14 11.41 6.38
N ASN A 64 18.80 12.32 7.08
CA ASN A 64 20.25 12.51 6.98
C ASN A 64 21.03 11.40 7.72
N HIS A 65 20.37 10.63 8.57
CA HIS A 65 20.99 9.71 9.53
C HIS A 65 21.35 8.31 8.98
N GLU A 66 21.55 8.17 7.67
CA GLU A 66 22.08 6.93 7.10
C GLU A 66 23.45 7.14 6.47
N PRO A 67 24.46 6.28 6.70
CA PRO A 67 24.43 5.03 7.47
C PRO A 67 25.31 5.14 8.74
N VAL A 68 24.71 4.98 9.93
CA VAL A 68 25.45 4.84 11.20
C VAL A 68 26.26 3.54 11.26
N HIS A 69 25.86 2.50 10.50
CA HIS A 69 26.51 1.18 10.49
C HIS A 69 26.68 0.53 9.10
N GLY A 70 26.83 1.31 8.02
CA GLY A 70 26.91 0.73 6.67
C GLY A 70 27.35 1.71 5.59
N SER A 71 27.01 1.39 4.34
CA SER A 71 27.27 2.27 3.19
C SER A 71 25.96 2.78 2.58
N TRP A 72 25.98 3.99 2.03
CA TRP A 72 24.83 4.54 1.30
C TRP A 72 24.30 3.61 0.20
N PRO A 73 25.15 2.91 -0.58
CA PRO A 73 24.71 1.88 -1.52
C PRO A 73 23.93 0.74 -0.87
N ALA A 74 24.38 0.23 0.28
CA ALA A 74 23.72 -0.88 0.98
C ALA A 74 22.35 -0.45 1.52
N ALA A 75 22.25 0.73 2.14
CA ALA A 75 20.97 1.27 2.59
C ALA A 75 20.00 1.46 1.41
N ARG A 76 20.50 2.00 0.29
CA ARG A 76 19.73 2.17 -0.94
C ARG A 76 19.24 0.83 -1.48
N GLN A 77 20.07 -0.22 -1.41
CA GLN A 77 19.70 -1.56 -1.86
C GLN A 77 18.58 -2.15 -1.00
N ARG A 78 18.71 -2.10 0.34
CA ARG A 78 17.68 -2.61 1.25
C ARG A 78 16.30 -1.98 1.00
N VAL A 79 16.27 -0.68 0.78
CA VAL A 79 15.03 0.03 0.46
C VAL A 79 14.45 -0.38 -0.90
N ARG A 80 15.30 -0.61 -1.91
CA ARG A 80 14.87 -1.17 -3.21
C ARG A 80 14.32 -2.58 -3.07
N ASP A 81 15.02 -3.45 -2.34
CA ASP A 81 14.61 -4.84 -2.12
C ASP A 81 13.24 -4.90 -1.44
N PHE A 82 13.00 -4.02 -0.44
CA PHE A 82 11.70 -3.88 0.19
C PHE A 82 10.62 -3.42 -0.79
N ASN A 83 10.91 -2.40 -1.61
CA ASN A 83 9.97 -1.93 -2.62
C ASN A 83 9.59 -3.05 -3.60
N GLU A 84 10.58 -3.78 -4.13
CA GLU A 84 10.35 -4.90 -5.04
C GLU A 84 9.57 -6.05 -4.37
N LYS A 85 9.86 -6.36 -3.10
CA LYS A 85 9.07 -7.32 -2.32
C LYS A 85 7.60 -6.91 -2.28
N MET A 86 7.31 -5.65 -1.98
CA MET A 86 5.93 -5.14 -1.88
C MET A 86 5.23 -5.12 -3.24
N GLU A 87 5.92 -4.74 -4.31
CA GLU A 87 5.37 -4.82 -5.68
C GLU A 87 5.04 -6.26 -6.08
N ARG A 88 5.91 -7.22 -5.77
CA ARG A 88 5.59 -8.64 -6.00
C ARG A 88 4.35 -9.05 -5.23
N LEU A 89 4.25 -8.76 -3.94
CA LEU A 89 3.08 -9.13 -3.13
C LEU A 89 1.77 -8.54 -3.67
N ARG A 90 1.81 -7.32 -4.23
CA ARG A 90 0.66 -6.71 -4.91
C ARG A 90 0.25 -7.46 -6.17
N ALA A 91 1.21 -7.78 -7.03
CA ALA A 91 0.93 -8.48 -8.28
C ALA A 91 0.27 -9.85 -8.02
N HIS A 92 0.70 -10.56 -6.99
CA HIS A 92 0.12 -11.84 -6.60
C HIS A 92 -1.26 -11.69 -5.95
N SER A 93 -1.47 -10.64 -5.15
CA SER A 93 -2.77 -10.34 -4.54
C SER A 93 -3.83 -9.89 -5.56
N THR A 94 -3.38 -9.37 -6.72
CA THR A 94 -4.26 -8.94 -7.83
C THR A 94 -4.73 -10.13 -8.70
N SER A 95 -4.22 -11.34 -8.50
CA SER A 95 -4.77 -12.57 -9.11
C SER A 95 -6.07 -13.04 -8.44
N GLY A 96 -6.92 -12.11 -7.99
CA GLY A 96 -8.33 -12.38 -7.80
C GLY A 96 -9.00 -12.41 -9.17
N THR A 97 -9.33 -13.60 -9.65
CA THR A 97 -10.11 -13.85 -10.88
C THR A 97 -11.17 -12.75 -11.08
N VAL A 98 -10.94 -11.85 -12.03
CA VAL A 98 -12.04 -11.15 -12.66
C VAL A 98 -12.79 -12.24 -13.41
N ALA A 99 -13.86 -12.76 -12.82
CA ALA A 99 -14.83 -13.53 -13.55
C ALA A 99 -15.30 -12.62 -14.68
N ALA A 100 -14.78 -12.84 -15.89
CA ALA A 100 -15.25 -12.18 -17.08
C ALA A 100 -16.78 -12.30 -17.09
N PRO A 101 -17.53 -11.22 -17.40
CA PRO A 101 -18.98 -11.31 -17.48
C PRO A 101 -19.32 -12.46 -18.44
N SER A 102 -20.04 -13.44 -17.91
CA SER A 102 -20.45 -14.62 -18.63
C SER A 102 -21.11 -14.17 -19.93
N ARG A 103 -20.57 -14.59 -21.08
CA ARG A 103 -21.18 -14.34 -22.39
C ARG A 103 -22.66 -14.77 -22.35
N PRO A 104 -23.58 -14.02 -22.98
CA PRO A 104 -25.02 -14.27 -22.87
C PRO A 104 -25.49 -15.65 -23.36
N ASP A 105 -24.65 -16.42 -24.05
CA ASP A 105 -25.01 -17.70 -24.66
C ASP A 105 -24.36 -18.92 -23.98
N SER A 106 -24.14 -18.86 -22.66
CA SER A 106 -23.76 -20.07 -21.92
C SER A 106 -24.97 -21.02 -21.77
N PRO A 107 -24.77 -22.36 -21.81
CA PRO A 107 -25.85 -23.34 -21.62
C PRO A 107 -26.59 -23.20 -20.27
N LEU A 108 -25.93 -22.60 -19.27
CA LEU A 108 -26.50 -22.30 -17.95
C LEU A 108 -27.58 -21.21 -18.03
N THR A 109 -27.43 -20.23 -18.92
CA THR A 109 -28.40 -19.14 -19.13
C THR A 109 -29.70 -19.67 -19.75
N SER A 110 -29.60 -20.65 -20.65
CA SER A 110 -30.76 -21.30 -21.29
C SER A 110 -31.52 -22.21 -20.32
N ALA A 111 -30.82 -22.82 -19.36
CA ALA A 111 -31.43 -23.66 -18.33
C ALA A 111 -32.24 -22.82 -17.31
N LEU A 112 -31.72 -21.66 -16.90
CA LEU A 112 -32.40 -20.77 -15.95
C LEU A 112 -33.65 -20.09 -16.54
N ARG A 113 -33.65 -19.79 -17.85
CA ARG A 113 -34.82 -19.20 -18.53
C ARG A 113 -35.99 -20.18 -18.68
N ARG A 114 -35.72 -21.49 -18.86
CA ARG A 114 -36.77 -22.54 -18.89
C ARG A 114 -37.37 -22.82 -17.51
N ALA A 115 -36.65 -22.52 -16.43
CA ALA A 115 -37.10 -22.78 -15.07
C ALA A 115 -38.02 -21.68 -14.48
N GLY A 116 -38.43 -20.67 -15.26
CA GLY A 116 -39.41 -19.66 -14.85
C GLY A 116 -38.98 -18.78 -13.66
N ARG A 117 -37.69 -18.74 -13.30
CA ARG A 117 -37.19 -17.92 -12.19
C ARG A 117 -36.72 -16.57 -12.71
N ALA A 118 -37.39 -15.51 -12.27
CA ALA A 118 -36.98 -14.15 -12.53
C ALA A 118 -35.60 -13.86 -11.93
N LEU A 119 -34.74 -13.16 -12.69
CA LEU A 119 -33.50 -12.60 -12.17
C LEU A 119 -33.83 -11.43 -11.24
N PRO A 120 -33.21 -11.29 -10.06
CA PRO A 120 -33.40 -10.11 -9.24
C PRO A 120 -32.71 -8.91 -9.92
N TRP A 121 -33.53 -7.95 -10.35
CA TRP A 121 -33.10 -6.58 -10.60
C TRP A 121 -32.86 -5.89 -9.25
N SER A 122 -31.63 -5.47 -8.96
CA SER A 122 -31.35 -4.62 -7.79
C SER A 122 -31.31 -3.15 -8.21
N SER A 123 -32.43 -2.47 -8.05
CA SER A 123 -32.49 -1.02 -7.82
C SER A 123 -32.33 -0.75 -6.32
N GLY A 124 -31.35 0.06 -5.92
CA GLY A 124 -31.28 0.57 -4.54
C GLY A 124 -29.86 0.60 -3.97
N GLY A 125 -29.44 1.79 -3.57
CA GLY A 125 -28.13 2.07 -3.00
C GLY A 125 -27.80 1.26 -1.74
N GLY A 126 -26.56 0.80 -1.70
CA GLY A 126 -25.92 0.18 -0.55
C GLY A 126 -24.46 -0.04 -0.89
N GLN A 127 -23.60 0.87 -0.45
CA GLN A 127 -22.14 0.71 -0.52
C GLN A 127 -21.75 -0.61 0.15
N PRO A 128 -21.06 -1.54 -0.55
CA PRO A 128 -20.49 -2.70 0.12
C PRO A 128 -19.34 -2.24 1.02
N LYS A 129 -19.55 -2.32 2.34
CA LYS A 129 -18.46 -2.29 3.31
C LYS A 129 -17.66 -3.59 3.17
N GLY A 130 -16.41 -3.48 2.75
CA GLY A 130 -15.43 -4.56 2.93
C GLY A 130 -14.79 -5.11 1.66
N LEU A 131 -14.15 -4.26 0.86
CA LEU A 131 -13.00 -4.66 0.04
C LEU A 131 -11.94 -3.56 0.23
N ARG A 132 -10.91 -3.85 1.04
CA ARG A 132 -9.83 -2.89 1.34
C ARG A 132 -8.97 -2.75 0.09
N GLY A 133 -8.81 -1.50 -0.35
CA GLY A 133 -8.27 -1.14 -1.65
C GLY A 133 -6.77 -1.36 -1.80
N ASN A 134 -6.36 -1.44 -3.07
CA ASN A 134 -4.98 -1.49 -3.52
C ASN A 134 -4.20 -0.27 -3.02
N SER A 135 -3.33 -0.47 -2.04
CA SER A 135 -2.37 0.55 -1.64
C SER A 135 -1.17 0.52 -2.59
N SER A 136 -0.72 1.65 -3.14
CA SER A 136 0.54 1.80 -3.90
C SER A 136 1.66 2.36 -3.00
N PHE A 137 2.94 2.07 -3.30
CA PHE A 137 4.09 2.54 -2.52
C PHE A 137 4.98 3.25 -3.51
N SER A 138 5.21 4.54 -3.29
CA SER A 138 6.01 5.35 -4.20
C SER A 138 7.22 5.83 -3.43
N PHE A 139 8.37 5.34 -3.84
CA PHE A 139 9.63 5.62 -3.19
C PHE A 139 10.37 6.75 -3.94
N PHE A 140 10.77 7.80 -3.22
CA PHE A 140 11.57 8.91 -3.77
C PHE A 140 12.92 9.00 -3.03
N LEU A 141 14.00 8.48 -3.65
CA LEU A 141 15.38 8.76 -3.26
C LEU A 141 15.74 10.12 -3.87
N ARG A 142 15.68 11.20 -3.10
CA ARG A 142 16.37 12.43 -3.49
C ARG A 142 17.84 12.28 -3.13
N ASP A 143 18.71 12.25 -4.15
CA ASP A 143 20.15 12.37 -3.94
C ASP A 143 20.45 13.84 -3.61
N ASN A 144 20.71 14.12 -2.33
CA ASN A 144 20.99 15.49 -1.86
C ASN A 144 22.45 15.92 -2.12
N ARG A 145 23.19 15.27 -3.03
CA ARG A 145 24.55 15.68 -3.41
C ARG A 145 24.64 16.37 -4.77
N ARG A 146 23.83 17.42 -4.98
CA ARG A 146 24.13 18.50 -5.94
C ARG A 146 23.46 19.81 -5.48
N LEU A 147 24.23 20.63 -4.79
CA LEU A 147 24.18 22.09 -4.88
C LEU A 147 25.55 22.53 -5.40
#